data_AF-L0DHJ7-F1
#
_entry.id   AF-L0DHJ7-F1
#
_cell.length_a   1.000
_cell.length_b   1.000
_cell.length_c   1.000
_cell.angle_alpha   90.00
_cell.angle_beta   90.00
_cell.angle_gamma   90.00
#
_symmetry.space_group_name_H-M   'P 1'
#
loop_
_entity.id
_entity.type
_entity.pdbx_description
1 polymer ?
#
loop_
_entity_poly.entity_id
_entity_poly.type
_entity_poly.pdbx_seq_one_letter_code
_entity_poly.pdbx_strand_id
1 'polypeptide(L)'
;MSAQPKLTPTAASAPKVAPQPFDDRDVAEGEHSLLVKDLKSLFTSPGGVERVRHFLSRAAATGTLLDAREDRASVQGLMNFWTAQLASAARANGDSDGDGGKKCDLLKPKFEETLLAEFDPSTVRKAVEDADRWLATLPPQDESVARCVLLRLARLGADGQTFEPVSTTKAALYDVFSSNESVDRAVSGLAKIGVIQVTKGETPEAERVHLRSNELLTSWPTYQKWLDARRAFREMAEQWNREGRPANRLIKWEDLEEVRTYQNRSEAEQRFIEECRYKDRRKNERNRFWKCVFGALAIAALLGLAASAKLSMTLQKTIADKKAVDDKYITYMNNSKDKLSREKAEAEKARKNAEDLNEELRKSLAQNLERNKELGKATELNTIMLRIAASKEQDFAQQAQVKRDAHDENVPIVSPALARDPYFKGQWRLWKNGAILAVHFLDGDDNVKALVKKYATEWSQFTNLKFDFDSRATDAPIRLTFAQPGSWSVIGTNALTVAADQPTINLGQVRTTSNEADAARLIRHEFGHVIGLIHEQENPNANIRWNKQAVIDFYGGPPNNWPLSVIQTTIFDVAPKFENPKYRAFDPKSIMMFPIPAGLAEGLVVEWNTDFSEGDKKFAAKLYPGPKP
;
A
#
# COMPACT_ATOMS: atom_id res chain seq x y z
N MET A 1 -10.79 -63.21 -82.55
CA MET A 1 -12.07 -62.89 -81.88
C MET A 1 -11.97 -63.30 -80.43
N SER A 2 -12.40 -62.45 -79.49
CA SER A 2 -12.90 -62.83 -78.15
C SER A 2 -13.32 -61.54 -77.43
N ALA A 3 -14.59 -61.41 -77.09
CA ALA A 3 -15.11 -60.24 -76.39
C ALA A 3 -14.98 -60.44 -74.87
N GLN A 4 -14.48 -59.43 -74.16
CA GLN A 4 -14.57 -59.40 -72.70
C GLN A 4 -16.01 -59.07 -72.28
N PRO A 5 -16.58 -59.73 -71.26
CA PRO A 5 -17.92 -59.42 -70.77
C PRO A 5 -17.94 -58.08 -70.04
N LYS A 6 -19.00 -57.29 -70.26
CA LYS A 6 -19.24 -56.04 -69.50
C LYS A 6 -19.60 -56.38 -68.05
N LEU A 7 -18.80 -55.91 -67.10
CA LEU A 7 -19.24 -55.77 -65.72
C LEU A 7 -20.07 -54.48 -65.59
N THR A 8 -21.32 -54.60 -65.17
CA THR A 8 -22.16 -53.46 -64.78
C THR A 8 -21.68 -52.89 -63.45
N PRO A 9 -21.65 -51.55 -63.27
CA PRO A 9 -21.25 -50.95 -62.00
C PRO A 9 -22.34 -51.19 -60.94
N THR A 10 -22.02 -52.01 -59.94
CA THR A 10 -22.85 -52.15 -58.73
C THR A 10 -22.91 -50.80 -58.01
N ALA A 11 -24.08 -50.45 -57.45
CA ALA A 11 -24.32 -49.12 -56.89
C ALA A 11 -23.27 -48.71 -55.84
N ALA A 12 -22.76 -47.48 -55.97
CA ALA A 12 -21.82 -46.92 -55.01
C ALA A 12 -22.50 -46.77 -53.64
N SER A 13 -21.98 -47.46 -52.62
CA SER A 13 -22.36 -47.21 -51.24
C SER A 13 -21.93 -45.79 -50.85
N ALA A 14 -22.82 -45.04 -50.18
CA ALA A 14 -22.48 -43.75 -49.61
C ALA A 14 -21.23 -43.87 -48.72
N PRO A 15 -20.34 -42.85 -48.68
CA PRO A 15 -19.12 -42.91 -47.89
C PRO A 15 -19.48 -43.10 -46.41
N LYS A 16 -18.96 -44.17 -45.80
CA LYS A 16 -19.00 -44.33 -44.34
C LYS A 16 -18.25 -43.16 -43.72
N VAL A 17 -18.96 -42.27 -43.05
CA VAL A 17 -18.36 -41.24 -42.20
C VAL A 17 -17.50 -41.95 -41.16
N ALA A 18 -16.22 -41.57 -41.05
CA ALA A 18 -15.33 -42.14 -40.06
C ALA A 18 -15.87 -41.85 -38.64
N PRO A 19 -15.76 -42.80 -37.69
CA PRO A 19 -16.23 -42.60 -36.33
C PRO A 19 -15.51 -41.40 -35.71
N GLN A 20 -16.27 -40.46 -35.14
CA GLN A 20 -15.68 -39.34 -34.42
C GLN A 20 -15.03 -39.85 -33.11
N PRO A 21 -13.75 -39.52 -32.84
CA PRO A 21 -13.12 -39.90 -31.59
C PRO A 21 -13.84 -39.28 -30.37
N PHE A 22 -13.40 -39.68 -29.18
CA PHE A 22 -13.59 -38.88 -27.97
C PHE A 22 -12.59 -37.73 -27.96
N ASP A 23 -12.96 -36.58 -27.40
CA ASP A 23 -12.07 -35.42 -27.31
C ASP A 23 -10.83 -35.73 -26.44
N ASP A 24 -11.03 -36.53 -25.40
CA ASP A 24 -9.99 -37.02 -24.48
C ASP A 24 -10.34 -38.41 -23.90
N ARG A 25 -9.54 -38.84 -22.91
CA ARG A 25 -9.73 -40.07 -22.14
C ARG A 25 -10.90 -40.02 -21.16
N ASP A 26 -11.09 -38.91 -20.46
CA ASP A 26 -12.08 -38.77 -19.39
C ASP A 26 -13.51 -38.81 -19.95
N VAL A 27 -13.71 -38.27 -21.16
CA VAL A 27 -14.95 -38.44 -21.94
C VAL A 27 -15.20 -39.93 -22.27
N ALA A 28 -14.15 -40.68 -22.62
CA ALA A 28 -14.25 -42.12 -22.89
C ALA A 28 -14.56 -42.94 -21.62
N GLU A 29 -13.92 -42.60 -20.48
CA GLU A 29 -14.23 -43.19 -19.17
C GLU A 29 -15.66 -42.82 -18.71
N GLY A 30 -16.13 -41.62 -19.06
CA GLY A 30 -17.51 -41.15 -18.84
C GLY A 30 -18.55 -41.94 -19.61
N GLU A 31 -18.42 -42.09 -20.93
CA GLU A 31 -19.34 -42.91 -21.74
C GLU A 31 -19.26 -44.41 -21.36
N HIS A 32 -18.07 -44.93 -21.04
CA HIS A 32 -17.93 -46.27 -20.46
C HIS A 32 -18.74 -46.41 -19.16
N SER A 33 -18.63 -45.45 -18.25
CA SER A 33 -19.34 -45.45 -16.96
C SER A 33 -20.86 -45.36 -17.11
N LEU A 34 -21.36 -44.71 -18.16
CA LEU A 34 -22.79 -44.71 -18.51
C LEU A 34 -23.23 -46.08 -19.05
N LEU A 35 -22.47 -46.67 -19.96
CA LEU A 35 -22.77 -47.99 -20.52
C LEU A 35 -22.68 -49.12 -19.47
N VAL A 36 -21.77 -49.03 -18.50
CA VAL A 36 -21.67 -50.02 -17.40
C VAL A 36 -22.89 -50.00 -16.48
N LYS A 37 -23.54 -48.85 -16.28
CA LYS A 37 -24.82 -48.77 -15.52
C LYS A 37 -25.93 -49.55 -16.24
N ASP A 38 -25.94 -49.50 -17.58
CA ASP A 38 -26.91 -50.19 -18.43
C ASP A 38 -26.53 -51.66 -18.74
N LEU A 39 -25.43 -52.21 -18.19
CA LEU A 39 -24.80 -53.48 -18.64
C LEU A 39 -25.76 -54.66 -18.85
N LYS A 40 -26.75 -54.85 -17.98
CA LYS A 40 -27.74 -55.94 -18.10
C LYS A 40 -28.81 -55.68 -19.18
N SER A 41 -29.13 -54.41 -19.43
CA SER A 41 -30.09 -54.00 -20.47
C SER A 41 -29.45 -53.94 -21.86
N LEU A 42 -28.13 -53.66 -21.97
CA LEU A 42 -27.42 -53.55 -23.25
C LEU A 42 -27.48 -54.82 -24.11
N PHE A 43 -27.43 -56.01 -23.51
CA PHE A 43 -27.45 -57.28 -24.24
C PHE A 43 -28.86 -57.89 -24.40
N THR A 44 -29.88 -57.23 -23.85
CA THR A 44 -31.29 -57.69 -23.88
C THR A 44 -32.24 -56.74 -24.61
N SER A 45 -31.89 -55.45 -24.74
CA SER A 45 -32.68 -54.44 -25.44
C SER A 45 -32.31 -54.31 -26.94
N PRO A 46 -33.28 -53.98 -27.82
CA PRO A 46 -32.99 -53.62 -29.21
C PRO A 46 -32.06 -52.40 -29.29
N GLY A 47 -31.03 -52.45 -30.14
CA GLY A 47 -30.06 -51.36 -30.31
C GLY A 47 -28.98 -51.29 -29.23
N GLY A 48 -29.06 -52.09 -28.17
CA GLY A 48 -28.11 -52.03 -27.06
C GLY A 48 -26.69 -52.48 -27.44
N VAL A 49 -26.56 -53.51 -28.29
CA VAL A 49 -25.27 -53.98 -28.83
C VAL A 49 -24.65 -52.91 -29.73
N GLU A 50 -25.46 -52.23 -30.53
CA GLU A 50 -25.05 -51.14 -31.41
C GLU A 50 -24.49 -49.94 -30.61
N ARG A 51 -25.01 -49.65 -29.40
CA ARG A 51 -24.40 -48.64 -28.49
C ARG A 51 -22.99 -49.05 -28.07
N VAL A 52 -22.75 -50.32 -27.74
CA VAL A 52 -21.41 -50.83 -27.37
C VAL A 52 -20.45 -50.78 -28.56
N ARG A 53 -20.89 -51.16 -29.77
CA ARG A 53 -20.06 -51.10 -30.98
C ARG A 53 -19.76 -49.66 -31.42
N HIS A 54 -20.72 -48.74 -31.24
CA HIS A 54 -20.49 -47.30 -31.42
C HIS A 54 -19.41 -46.79 -30.46
N PHE A 55 -19.51 -47.11 -29.16
CA PHE A 55 -18.46 -46.77 -28.18
C PHE A 55 -17.09 -47.32 -28.58
N LEU A 56 -16.99 -48.62 -28.92
CA LEU A 56 -15.73 -49.24 -29.34
C LEU A 56 -15.14 -48.58 -30.59
N SER A 57 -15.98 -48.25 -31.57
CA SER A 57 -15.54 -47.59 -32.80
C SER A 57 -15.05 -46.16 -32.58
N ARG A 58 -15.61 -45.43 -31.61
CA ARG A 58 -15.12 -44.11 -31.19
C ARG A 58 -13.84 -44.23 -30.35
N ALA A 59 -13.79 -45.15 -29.40
CA ALA A 59 -12.62 -45.43 -28.57
C ALA A 59 -11.40 -45.78 -29.43
N ALA A 60 -11.57 -46.67 -30.42
CA ALA A 60 -10.53 -47.03 -31.38
C ALA A 60 -9.98 -45.78 -32.10
N ALA A 61 -10.87 -44.91 -32.58
CA ALA A 61 -10.50 -43.66 -33.26
C ALA A 61 -9.78 -42.66 -32.34
N THR A 62 -10.10 -42.61 -31.04
CA THR A 62 -9.39 -41.78 -30.04
C THR A 62 -7.90 -42.13 -29.95
N GLY A 63 -7.50 -43.35 -30.37
CA GLY A 63 -6.11 -43.73 -30.54
C GLY A 63 -5.29 -42.80 -31.46
N THR A 64 -5.93 -42.08 -32.39
CA THR A 64 -5.26 -41.06 -33.22
C THR A 64 -4.86 -39.80 -32.44
N LEU A 65 -5.55 -39.49 -31.34
CA LEU A 65 -5.34 -38.29 -30.53
C LEU A 65 -4.42 -38.50 -29.33
N LEU A 66 -4.41 -39.71 -28.75
CA LEU A 66 -3.67 -40.04 -27.54
C LEU A 66 -2.21 -40.43 -27.84
N ASP A 67 -1.26 -39.58 -27.46
CA ASP A 67 0.18 -39.85 -27.40
C ASP A 67 0.59 -40.46 -26.05
N ALA A 68 0.08 -39.91 -24.95
CA ALA A 68 0.39 -40.35 -23.59
C ALA A 68 0.16 -41.85 -23.38
N ARG A 69 1.23 -42.59 -23.02
CA ARG A 69 1.21 -44.06 -22.87
C ARG A 69 0.17 -44.55 -21.86
N GLU A 70 -0.01 -43.82 -20.77
CA GLU A 70 -0.96 -44.18 -19.70
C GLU A 70 -2.41 -44.01 -20.17
N ASP A 71 -2.72 -42.96 -20.93
CA ASP A 71 -4.08 -42.75 -21.45
C ASP A 71 -4.42 -43.73 -22.58
N ARG A 72 -3.45 -44.02 -23.46
CA ARG A 72 -3.56 -45.14 -24.41
C ARG A 72 -3.82 -46.46 -23.68
N ALA A 73 -3.13 -46.73 -22.56
CA ALA A 73 -3.35 -47.94 -21.78
C ALA A 73 -4.75 -47.97 -21.12
N SER A 74 -5.25 -46.84 -20.58
CA SER A 74 -6.59 -46.78 -19.99
C SER A 74 -7.68 -47.03 -21.03
N VAL A 75 -7.69 -46.29 -22.15
CA VAL A 75 -8.74 -46.43 -23.18
C VAL A 75 -8.68 -47.80 -23.86
N GLN A 76 -7.49 -48.38 -24.08
CA GLN A 76 -7.35 -49.78 -24.52
C GLN A 76 -7.93 -50.76 -23.47
N GLY A 77 -7.79 -50.48 -22.18
CA GLY A 77 -8.44 -51.21 -21.10
C GLY A 77 -9.98 -51.19 -21.18
N LEU A 78 -10.57 -50.02 -21.46
CA LEU A 78 -12.02 -49.88 -21.69
C LEU A 78 -12.49 -50.69 -22.91
N MET A 79 -11.70 -50.67 -23.99
CA MET A 79 -11.97 -51.46 -25.20
C MET A 79 -11.86 -52.96 -24.95
N ASN A 80 -10.85 -53.40 -24.20
CA ASN A 80 -10.65 -54.80 -23.81
C ASN A 80 -11.84 -55.32 -22.98
N PHE A 81 -12.35 -54.51 -22.04
CA PHE A 81 -13.55 -54.84 -21.25
C PHE A 81 -14.77 -55.08 -22.17
N TRP A 82 -15.11 -54.12 -23.03
CA TRP A 82 -16.30 -54.24 -23.88
C TRP A 82 -16.17 -55.33 -24.94
N THR A 83 -14.97 -55.53 -25.49
CA THR A 83 -14.62 -56.67 -26.37
C THR A 83 -14.86 -58.00 -25.66
N ALA A 84 -14.45 -58.14 -24.40
CA ALA A 84 -14.67 -59.35 -23.61
C ALA A 84 -16.15 -59.57 -23.28
N GLN A 85 -16.92 -58.51 -22.98
CA GLN A 85 -18.36 -58.62 -22.77
C GLN A 85 -19.09 -59.09 -24.05
N LEU A 86 -18.77 -58.49 -25.20
CA LEU A 86 -19.29 -58.92 -26.51
C LEU A 86 -18.97 -60.39 -26.81
N ALA A 87 -17.70 -60.80 -26.65
CA ALA A 87 -17.29 -62.20 -26.84
C ALA A 87 -17.89 -63.18 -25.80
N SER A 88 -18.27 -62.70 -24.61
CA SER A 88 -19.03 -63.48 -23.63
C SER A 88 -20.48 -63.67 -24.07
N ALA A 89 -21.15 -62.58 -24.44
CA ALA A 89 -22.52 -62.61 -24.94
C ALA A 89 -22.66 -63.41 -26.25
N ALA A 90 -21.67 -63.35 -27.16
CA ALA A 90 -21.64 -64.14 -28.39
C ALA A 90 -21.66 -65.64 -28.10
N ARG A 91 -20.86 -66.11 -27.12
CA ARG A 91 -20.84 -67.51 -26.68
C ARG A 91 -22.17 -67.90 -26.02
N ALA A 92 -22.71 -67.08 -25.14
CA ALA A 92 -23.99 -67.34 -24.46
C ALA A 92 -25.22 -67.36 -25.38
N ASN A 93 -25.13 -66.82 -26.61
CA ASN A 93 -26.17 -66.94 -27.66
C ASN A 93 -25.78 -67.96 -28.76
N GLY A 94 -24.62 -68.62 -28.63
CA GLY A 94 -24.13 -69.61 -29.61
C GLY A 94 -24.81 -70.97 -29.49
N ASP A 95 -25.21 -71.36 -28.27
CA ASP A 95 -25.84 -72.65 -27.97
C ASP A 95 -27.38 -72.66 -28.21
N SER A 96 -27.92 -71.68 -28.96
CA SER A 96 -29.36 -71.52 -29.22
C SER A 96 -29.72 -71.56 -30.70
N ASP A 97 -29.97 -72.76 -31.22
CA ASP A 97 -30.48 -73.02 -32.57
C ASP A 97 -31.88 -72.40 -32.78
N GLY A 98 -32.07 -71.70 -33.90
CA GLY A 98 -33.37 -71.14 -34.31
C GLY A 98 -33.25 -69.86 -35.15
N ASP A 99 -32.80 -68.77 -34.52
CA ASP A 99 -32.63 -67.44 -35.16
C ASP A 99 -31.31 -66.76 -34.75
N GLY A 100 -30.44 -67.46 -34.00
CA GLY A 100 -29.27 -66.89 -33.34
C GLY A 100 -28.18 -66.33 -34.28
N GLY A 101 -28.10 -66.78 -35.54
CA GLY A 101 -26.97 -66.51 -36.44
C GLY A 101 -26.63 -65.02 -36.61
N LYS A 102 -27.61 -64.21 -37.02
CA LYS A 102 -27.40 -62.75 -37.22
C LYS A 102 -27.04 -62.04 -35.91
N LYS A 103 -27.64 -62.46 -34.80
CA LYS A 103 -27.39 -61.88 -33.48
C LYS A 103 -26.00 -62.27 -32.96
N CYS A 104 -25.54 -63.49 -33.22
CA CYS A 104 -24.21 -63.97 -32.88
C CYS A 104 -23.12 -63.20 -33.66
N ASP A 105 -23.33 -62.95 -34.96
CA ASP A 105 -22.40 -62.13 -35.76
C ASP A 105 -22.37 -60.66 -35.32
N LEU A 106 -23.52 -60.09 -34.91
CA LEU A 106 -23.58 -58.76 -34.27
C LEU A 106 -22.89 -58.71 -32.90
N LEU A 107 -22.70 -59.84 -32.22
CA LEU A 107 -22.00 -59.94 -30.94
C LEU A 107 -20.49 -60.27 -31.08
N LYS A 108 -20.02 -60.69 -32.26
CA LYS A 108 -18.58 -60.89 -32.52
C LYS A 108 -17.87 -59.53 -32.67
N PRO A 109 -16.88 -59.18 -31.81
CA PRO A 109 -16.10 -57.96 -32.00
C PRO A 109 -15.28 -58.05 -33.30
N LYS A 110 -15.16 -56.93 -34.01
CA LYS A 110 -14.30 -56.80 -35.21
C LYS A 110 -12.89 -56.42 -34.82
N PHE A 111 -11.92 -56.69 -35.69
CA PHE A 111 -10.52 -56.33 -35.45
C PHE A 111 -10.35 -54.82 -35.18
N GLU A 112 -11.04 -53.99 -35.96
CA GLU A 112 -11.08 -52.52 -35.85
C GLU A 112 -11.77 -52.01 -34.57
N GLU A 113 -12.38 -52.88 -33.78
CA GLU A 113 -13.00 -52.58 -32.48
C GLU A 113 -12.14 -53.08 -31.30
N THR A 114 -11.06 -53.84 -31.55
CA THR A 114 -10.23 -54.46 -30.50
C THR A 114 -8.96 -53.69 -30.14
N LEU A 115 -8.48 -52.79 -31.01
CA LEU A 115 -7.22 -52.06 -30.81
C LEU A 115 -7.42 -50.56 -31.05
N LEU A 116 -6.75 -49.74 -30.25
CA LEU A 116 -6.58 -48.32 -30.53
C LEU A 116 -5.87 -48.11 -31.87
N ALA A 117 -6.35 -47.13 -32.64
CA ALA A 117 -5.62 -46.63 -33.80
C ALA A 117 -4.23 -46.11 -33.39
N GLU A 118 -3.28 -46.13 -34.32
CA GLU A 118 -1.98 -45.48 -34.13
C GLU A 118 -2.16 -43.97 -33.95
N PHE A 119 -1.29 -43.36 -33.15
CA PHE A 119 -1.28 -41.91 -32.94
C PHE A 119 -0.94 -41.18 -34.24
N ASP A 120 -1.65 -40.09 -34.55
CA ASP A 120 -1.38 -39.27 -35.73
C ASP A 120 -0.70 -37.94 -35.34
N PRO A 121 0.60 -37.76 -35.63
CA PRO A 121 1.32 -36.50 -35.42
C PRO A 121 0.76 -35.30 -36.21
N SER A 122 -0.09 -35.51 -37.22
CA SER A 122 -0.79 -34.40 -37.90
C SER A 122 -1.74 -33.66 -36.95
N THR A 123 -2.29 -34.37 -35.96
CA THR A 123 -3.21 -33.80 -34.95
C THR A 123 -2.49 -32.81 -34.01
N VAL A 124 -1.18 -32.97 -33.79
CA VAL A 124 -0.36 -32.02 -33.02
C VAL A 124 -0.06 -30.77 -33.87
N ARG A 125 0.33 -30.96 -35.14
CA ARG A 125 0.56 -29.83 -36.07
C ARG A 125 -0.69 -28.97 -36.24
N LYS A 126 -1.86 -29.61 -36.40
CA LYS A 126 -3.14 -28.89 -36.46
C LYS A 126 -3.45 -28.16 -35.15
N ALA A 127 -3.23 -28.79 -33.99
CA ALA A 127 -3.42 -28.15 -32.69
C ALA A 127 -2.52 -26.91 -32.51
N VAL A 128 -1.28 -26.94 -33.02
CA VAL A 128 -0.39 -25.76 -33.08
C VAL A 128 -0.97 -24.64 -33.94
N GLU A 129 -1.44 -24.95 -35.15
CA GLU A 129 -2.07 -23.96 -36.04
C GLU A 129 -3.38 -23.38 -35.48
N ASP A 130 -4.19 -24.19 -34.80
CA ASP A 130 -5.40 -23.76 -34.10
C ASP A 130 -5.03 -22.92 -32.84
N ALA A 131 -3.94 -23.24 -32.14
CA ALA A 131 -3.47 -22.50 -30.96
C ALA A 131 -2.93 -21.11 -31.31
N ASP A 132 -2.08 -20.98 -32.34
CA ASP A 132 -1.58 -19.67 -32.78
C ASP A 132 -2.74 -18.76 -33.24
N ARG A 133 -3.74 -19.33 -33.93
CA ARG A 133 -4.96 -18.60 -34.32
C ARG A 133 -5.80 -18.19 -33.12
N TRP A 134 -5.95 -19.05 -32.11
CA TRP A 134 -6.71 -18.72 -30.90
C TRP A 134 -6.01 -17.67 -30.03
N LEU A 135 -4.70 -17.80 -29.79
CA LEU A 135 -3.91 -16.82 -29.03
C LEU A 135 -4.05 -15.41 -29.63
N ALA A 136 -4.02 -15.29 -30.96
CA ALA A 136 -4.22 -14.03 -31.68
C ALA A 136 -5.65 -13.44 -31.56
N THR A 137 -6.62 -14.15 -30.96
CA THR A 137 -7.96 -13.63 -30.64
C THR A 137 -8.14 -13.20 -29.18
N LEU A 138 -7.16 -13.46 -28.31
CA LEU A 138 -7.26 -13.13 -26.89
C LEU A 138 -7.01 -11.65 -26.61
N PRO A 139 -7.63 -11.07 -25.56
CA PRO A 139 -7.16 -9.83 -24.96
C PRO A 139 -5.71 -9.99 -24.48
N PRO A 140 -4.84 -8.95 -24.56
CA PRO A 140 -3.42 -9.07 -24.20
C PRO A 140 -3.14 -9.56 -22.77
N GLN A 141 -4.09 -9.37 -21.85
CA GLN A 141 -3.99 -9.89 -20.47
C GLN A 141 -4.18 -11.42 -20.43
N ASP A 142 -5.19 -11.96 -21.12
CA ASP A 142 -5.44 -13.40 -21.21
C ASP A 142 -4.39 -14.10 -22.10
N GLU A 143 -3.89 -13.44 -23.16
CA GLU A 143 -2.73 -13.90 -23.94
C GLU A 143 -1.50 -14.07 -23.04
N SER A 144 -1.20 -13.06 -22.21
CA SER A 144 -0.09 -13.10 -21.26
C SER A 144 -0.26 -14.22 -20.23
N VAL A 145 -1.49 -14.48 -19.75
CA VAL A 145 -1.75 -15.61 -18.84
C VAL A 145 -1.53 -16.95 -19.57
N ALA A 146 -2.05 -17.13 -20.78
CA ALA A 146 -1.87 -18.36 -21.57
C ALA A 146 -0.39 -18.64 -21.87
N ARG A 147 0.39 -17.61 -22.26
CA ARG A 147 1.84 -17.68 -22.43
C ARG A 147 2.55 -18.11 -21.14
N CYS A 148 2.21 -17.49 -20.01
CA CYS A 148 2.82 -17.81 -18.72
C CYS A 148 2.40 -19.18 -18.18
N VAL A 149 1.20 -19.69 -18.52
CA VAL A 149 0.80 -21.08 -18.25
C VAL A 149 1.69 -22.03 -19.04
N LEU A 150 1.83 -21.83 -20.36
CA LEU A 150 2.68 -22.68 -21.21
C LEU A 150 4.15 -22.69 -20.75
N LEU A 151 4.74 -21.51 -20.47
CA LEU A 151 6.10 -21.39 -19.92
C LEU A 151 6.30 -22.02 -18.53
N ARG A 152 5.23 -22.46 -17.86
CA ARG A 152 5.27 -23.20 -16.59
C ARG A 152 5.09 -24.72 -16.78
N LEU A 153 4.88 -25.16 -18.02
CA LEU A 153 4.90 -26.57 -18.43
C LEU A 153 6.25 -26.99 -19.07
N ALA A 154 7.22 -26.06 -19.12
CA ALA A 154 8.60 -26.34 -19.52
C ALA A 154 9.60 -25.84 -18.46
N ARG A 155 10.44 -26.75 -17.96
CA ARG A 155 11.54 -26.45 -17.02
C ARG A 155 12.83 -26.26 -17.79
N LEU A 156 13.46 -25.08 -17.66
CA LEU A 156 14.83 -24.87 -18.12
C LEU A 156 15.81 -25.60 -17.20
N GLY A 157 16.62 -26.49 -17.79
CA GLY A 157 17.59 -27.35 -17.12
C GLY A 157 18.71 -26.59 -16.40
N ALA A 158 19.50 -27.34 -15.63
CA ALA A 158 20.66 -26.79 -14.90
C ALA A 158 21.82 -26.39 -15.83
N ASP A 159 21.82 -26.87 -17.07
CA ASP A 159 22.70 -26.44 -18.16
C ASP A 159 22.35 -25.04 -18.72
N GLY A 160 21.16 -24.52 -18.40
CA GLY A 160 20.62 -23.29 -18.95
C GLY A 160 20.19 -23.39 -20.43
N GLN A 161 20.15 -24.58 -21.02
CA GLN A 161 19.99 -24.79 -22.46
C GLN A 161 18.90 -25.81 -22.85
N THR A 162 18.69 -26.88 -22.09
CA THR A 162 17.63 -27.85 -22.40
C THR A 162 16.33 -27.50 -21.68
N PHE A 163 15.20 -27.66 -22.39
CA PHE A 163 13.86 -27.53 -21.79
C PHE A 163 13.23 -28.92 -21.64
N GLU A 164 12.82 -29.24 -20.42
CA GLU A 164 12.15 -30.48 -20.08
C GLU A 164 10.65 -30.23 -19.87
N PRO A 165 9.76 -31.11 -20.37
CA PRO A 165 8.33 -31.02 -20.08
C PRO A 165 8.06 -31.29 -18.60
N VAL A 166 7.18 -30.50 -17.97
CA VAL A 166 6.79 -30.66 -16.57
C VAL A 166 5.28 -30.50 -16.39
N SER A 167 4.73 -31.21 -15.40
CA SER A 167 3.33 -31.06 -14.98
C SER A 167 3.20 -30.20 -13.72
N THR A 168 2.22 -29.31 -13.69
CA THR A 168 1.90 -28.41 -12.56
C THR A 168 0.46 -28.63 -12.09
N THR A 169 0.08 -28.13 -10.91
CA THR A 169 -1.33 -28.13 -10.48
C THR A 169 -2.02 -26.80 -10.80
N LYS A 170 -3.35 -26.79 -10.91
CA LYS A 170 -4.14 -25.55 -11.02
C LYS A 170 -3.90 -24.60 -9.85
N ALA A 171 -3.77 -25.11 -8.62
CA ALA A 171 -3.38 -24.32 -7.45
C ALA A 171 -2.08 -23.52 -7.69
N ALA A 172 -1.01 -24.19 -8.13
CA ALA A 172 0.28 -23.55 -8.41
C ALA A 172 0.25 -22.58 -9.61
N LEU A 173 -0.80 -22.63 -10.44
CA LEU A 173 -1.12 -21.59 -11.40
C LEU A 173 -1.74 -20.37 -10.69
N TYR A 174 -2.84 -20.56 -9.93
CA TYR A 174 -3.54 -19.50 -9.20
C TYR A 174 -2.63 -18.67 -8.28
N ASP A 175 -1.69 -19.30 -7.56
CA ASP A 175 -0.76 -18.62 -6.62
C ASP A 175 0.07 -17.47 -7.22
N VAL A 176 0.14 -17.36 -8.56
CA VAL A 176 1.03 -16.43 -9.28
C VAL A 176 0.28 -15.46 -10.19
N PHE A 177 -1.00 -15.69 -10.49
CA PHE A 177 -1.82 -14.82 -11.33
C PHE A 177 -2.89 -14.11 -10.50
N SER A 178 -3.16 -12.83 -10.79
CA SER A 178 -4.13 -12.02 -10.02
C SER A 178 -5.61 -12.28 -10.35
N SER A 179 -5.91 -13.32 -11.14
CA SER A 179 -7.27 -13.68 -11.56
C SER A 179 -7.34 -15.17 -11.90
N ASN A 180 -7.95 -15.97 -11.02
CA ASN A 180 -8.14 -17.40 -11.24
C ASN A 180 -9.00 -17.66 -12.48
N GLU A 181 -10.04 -16.85 -12.72
CA GLU A 181 -10.88 -16.95 -13.92
C GLU A 181 -10.08 -16.84 -15.22
N SER A 182 -9.04 -15.99 -15.25
CA SER A 182 -8.17 -15.84 -16.43
C SER A 182 -7.27 -17.06 -16.63
N VAL A 183 -6.87 -17.72 -15.54
CA VAL A 183 -6.16 -19.01 -15.58
C VAL A 183 -7.09 -20.12 -16.08
N ASP A 184 -8.31 -20.22 -15.56
CA ASP A 184 -9.29 -21.21 -16.03
C ASP A 184 -9.64 -21.00 -17.52
N ARG A 185 -9.89 -19.76 -17.96
CA ARG A 185 -10.08 -19.46 -19.40
C ARG A 185 -8.87 -19.89 -20.25
N ALA A 186 -7.65 -19.60 -19.79
CA ALA A 186 -6.44 -19.97 -20.51
C ALA A 186 -6.24 -21.50 -20.58
N VAL A 187 -6.37 -22.19 -19.44
CA VAL A 187 -6.23 -23.66 -19.34
C VAL A 187 -7.33 -24.37 -20.14
N SER A 188 -8.60 -23.99 -19.96
CA SER A 188 -9.71 -24.58 -20.73
C SER A 188 -9.60 -24.32 -22.23
N GLY A 189 -9.11 -23.14 -22.65
CA GLY A 189 -8.87 -22.83 -24.06
C GLY A 189 -7.76 -23.69 -24.67
N LEU A 190 -6.58 -23.70 -24.05
CA LEU A 190 -5.42 -24.50 -24.50
C LEU A 190 -5.73 -26.01 -24.48
N ALA A 191 -6.51 -26.50 -23.51
CA ALA A 191 -6.93 -27.89 -23.43
C ALA A 191 -7.90 -28.25 -24.55
N LYS A 192 -8.92 -27.41 -24.79
CA LYS A 192 -9.89 -27.58 -25.89
C LYS A 192 -9.24 -27.59 -27.29
N ILE A 193 -8.10 -26.91 -27.44
CA ILE A 193 -7.32 -26.89 -28.68
C ILE A 193 -6.43 -28.14 -28.81
N GLY A 194 -6.19 -28.87 -27.72
CA GLY A 194 -5.38 -30.08 -27.71
C GLY A 194 -3.88 -29.82 -27.79
N VAL A 195 -3.38 -28.72 -27.19
CA VAL A 195 -1.94 -28.49 -26.95
C VAL A 195 -1.52 -28.79 -25.50
N ILE A 196 -2.45 -28.74 -24.55
CA ILE A 196 -2.25 -29.22 -23.18
C ILE A 196 -3.30 -30.28 -22.83
N GLN A 197 -3.03 -31.06 -21.80
CA GLN A 197 -3.97 -31.97 -21.16
C GLN A 197 -4.18 -31.53 -19.70
N VAL A 198 -5.34 -31.91 -19.15
CA VAL A 198 -5.67 -31.72 -17.73
C VAL A 198 -6.07 -33.06 -17.16
N THR A 199 -5.27 -33.59 -16.23
CA THR A 199 -5.60 -34.83 -15.49
C THR A 199 -6.32 -34.48 -14.20
N LYS A 200 -7.44 -35.14 -13.97
CA LYS A 200 -8.29 -34.95 -12.79
C LYS A 200 -7.54 -35.17 -11.46
N GLY A 201 -7.72 -34.23 -10.52
CA GLY A 201 -7.25 -34.34 -9.15
C GLY A 201 -8.34 -34.80 -8.17
N GLU A 202 -7.98 -34.93 -6.89
CA GLU A 202 -8.95 -35.17 -5.80
C GLU A 202 -9.90 -33.96 -5.61
N THR A 203 -9.41 -32.76 -5.92
CA THR A 203 -10.19 -31.50 -5.99
C THR A 203 -9.88 -30.78 -7.31
N PRO A 204 -10.70 -29.79 -7.74
CA PRO A 204 -10.44 -29.01 -8.95
C PRO A 204 -9.09 -28.25 -8.92
N GLU A 205 -8.62 -27.84 -7.74
CA GLU A 205 -7.35 -27.15 -7.56
C GLU A 205 -6.14 -28.11 -7.64
N ALA A 206 -6.37 -29.38 -7.34
CA ALA A 206 -5.40 -30.47 -7.44
C ALA A 206 -5.28 -31.06 -8.86
N GLU A 207 -6.14 -30.65 -9.80
CA GLU A 207 -6.04 -31.02 -11.23
C GLU A 207 -4.64 -30.67 -11.77
N ARG A 208 -4.03 -31.63 -12.47
CA ARG A 208 -2.70 -31.49 -13.04
C ARG A 208 -2.79 -31.04 -14.49
N VAL A 209 -1.94 -30.11 -14.89
CA VAL A 209 -1.83 -29.58 -16.24
C VAL A 209 -0.45 -29.91 -16.80
N HIS A 210 -0.39 -30.41 -18.04
CA HIS A 210 0.85 -30.73 -18.76
C HIS A 210 0.70 -30.52 -20.27
N LEU A 211 1.83 -30.38 -20.98
CA LEU A 211 1.82 -30.40 -22.45
C LEU A 211 1.31 -31.76 -22.93
N ARG A 212 0.45 -31.79 -23.96
CA ARG A 212 -0.02 -33.04 -24.56
C ARG A 212 1.15 -33.85 -25.13
N SER A 213 1.91 -33.22 -26.03
CA SER A 213 3.10 -33.80 -26.63
C SER A 213 4.37 -33.03 -26.24
N ASN A 214 5.44 -33.78 -25.96
CA ASN A 214 6.79 -33.22 -25.78
C ASN A 214 7.30 -32.54 -27.06
N GLU A 215 6.80 -32.95 -28.24
CA GLU A 215 7.16 -32.35 -29.52
C GLU A 215 6.79 -30.86 -29.61
N LEU A 216 5.83 -30.38 -28.82
CA LEU A 216 5.42 -28.97 -28.78
C LEU A 216 6.57 -28.03 -28.38
N LEU A 217 7.57 -28.51 -27.64
CA LEU A 217 8.80 -27.76 -27.31
C LEU A 217 9.68 -27.49 -28.53
N THR A 218 9.52 -28.27 -29.61
CA THR A 218 10.38 -28.25 -30.80
C THR A 218 9.66 -27.98 -32.13
N SER A 219 8.32 -28.06 -32.13
CA SER A 219 7.47 -27.93 -33.34
C SER A 219 6.53 -26.73 -33.34
N TRP A 220 6.39 -25.99 -32.23
CA TRP A 220 5.53 -24.80 -32.13
C TRP A 220 6.37 -23.50 -32.13
N PRO A 221 6.42 -22.74 -33.23
CA PRO A 221 7.34 -21.59 -33.35
C PRO A 221 7.07 -20.45 -32.35
N THR A 222 5.80 -20.16 -32.04
CA THR A 222 5.41 -19.15 -31.05
C THR A 222 5.90 -19.53 -29.65
N TYR A 223 5.74 -20.80 -29.27
CA TYR A 223 6.20 -21.30 -27.98
C TYR A 223 7.74 -21.34 -27.91
N GLN A 224 8.42 -21.79 -28.96
CA GLN A 224 9.89 -21.72 -29.07
C GLN A 224 10.42 -20.29 -28.87
N LYS A 225 9.81 -19.29 -29.52
CA LYS A 225 10.17 -17.87 -29.35
C LYS A 225 10.08 -17.41 -27.89
N TRP A 226 9.12 -17.92 -27.12
CA TRP A 226 9.01 -17.63 -25.68
C TRP A 226 10.03 -18.41 -24.84
N LEU A 227 10.30 -19.67 -25.19
CA LEU A 227 11.34 -20.49 -24.55
C LEU A 227 12.75 -19.91 -24.77
N ASP A 228 13.03 -19.36 -25.96
CA ASP A 228 14.30 -18.69 -26.24
C ASP A 228 14.41 -17.31 -25.58
N ALA A 229 13.30 -16.57 -25.41
CA ALA A 229 13.29 -15.39 -24.54
C ALA A 229 13.56 -15.76 -23.07
N ARG A 230 13.01 -16.89 -22.59
CA ARG A 230 13.29 -17.47 -21.27
C ARG A 230 14.77 -17.88 -21.12
N ARG A 231 15.39 -18.47 -22.14
CA ARG A 231 16.81 -18.83 -22.22
C ARG A 231 17.70 -17.58 -22.15
N ALA A 232 17.49 -16.63 -23.06
CA ALA A 232 18.24 -15.39 -23.15
C ALA A 232 18.18 -14.56 -21.85
N PHE A 233 17.04 -14.61 -21.12
CA PHE A 233 16.95 -13.98 -19.80
C PHE A 233 17.93 -14.59 -18.77
N ARG A 234 18.08 -15.93 -18.75
CA ARG A 234 19.06 -16.61 -17.87
C ARG A 234 20.48 -16.21 -18.25
N GLU A 235 20.82 -16.27 -19.53
CA GLU A 235 22.14 -15.91 -20.06
C GLU A 235 22.50 -14.46 -19.71
N MET A 236 21.56 -13.53 -19.87
CA MET A 236 21.70 -12.11 -19.48
C MET A 236 21.92 -11.95 -17.97
N ALA A 237 21.11 -12.59 -17.13
CA ALA A 237 21.23 -12.46 -15.67
C ALA A 237 22.55 -13.07 -15.15
N GLU A 238 22.99 -14.19 -15.72
CA GLU A 238 24.29 -14.76 -15.43
C GLU A 238 25.44 -13.89 -15.94
N GLN A 239 25.36 -13.35 -17.16
CA GLN A 239 26.36 -12.42 -17.69
C GLN A 239 26.48 -11.19 -16.79
N TRP A 240 25.37 -10.59 -16.37
CA TRP A 240 25.36 -9.49 -15.40
C TRP A 240 26.03 -9.87 -14.07
N ASN A 241 25.76 -11.07 -13.55
CA ASN A 241 26.41 -11.54 -12.32
C ASN A 241 27.92 -11.81 -12.51
N ARG A 242 28.34 -12.32 -13.68
CA ARG A 242 29.76 -12.50 -14.07
C ARG A 242 30.48 -11.17 -14.27
N GLU A 243 29.81 -10.14 -14.80
CA GLU A 243 30.33 -8.79 -15.03
C GLU A 243 30.42 -7.92 -13.76
N GLY A 244 30.20 -8.48 -12.56
CA GLY A 244 30.26 -7.72 -11.31
C GLY A 244 29.00 -6.89 -11.02
N ARG A 245 27.85 -7.29 -11.57
CA ARG A 245 26.51 -6.69 -11.36
C ARG A 245 26.37 -5.21 -11.78
N PRO A 246 26.81 -4.82 -12.99
CA PRO A 246 26.81 -3.42 -13.39
C PRO A 246 25.38 -2.85 -13.55
N ALA A 247 25.09 -1.76 -12.85
CA ALA A 247 23.74 -1.20 -12.70
C ALA A 247 23.13 -0.60 -13.99
N ASN A 248 23.93 -0.41 -15.05
CA ASN A 248 23.46 0.03 -16.37
C ASN A 248 22.74 -1.09 -17.15
N ARG A 249 23.08 -2.37 -16.91
CA ARG A 249 22.42 -3.55 -17.52
C ARG A 249 21.02 -3.85 -16.96
N LEU A 250 20.70 -3.34 -15.75
CA LEU A 250 19.41 -3.59 -15.09
C LEU A 250 18.26 -2.95 -15.89
N ILE A 251 17.29 -3.75 -16.32
CA ILE A 251 16.08 -3.31 -17.04
C ILE A 251 15.03 -2.71 -16.10
N LYS A 252 13.87 -2.27 -16.61
CA LYS A 252 12.81 -1.74 -15.74
C LYS A 252 12.07 -2.86 -15.01
N TRP A 253 11.28 -2.50 -14.01
CA TRP A 253 10.31 -3.40 -13.38
C TRP A 253 9.13 -3.74 -14.31
N GLU A 254 8.70 -2.80 -15.14
CA GLU A 254 7.66 -2.98 -16.17
C GLU A 254 8.01 -4.15 -17.12
N ASP A 255 9.28 -4.28 -17.48
CA ASP A 255 9.79 -5.28 -18.44
C ASP A 255 10.01 -6.68 -17.79
N LEU A 256 9.63 -6.87 -16.52
CA LEU A 256 9.93 -8.06 -15.70
C LEU A 256 8.71 -8.83 -15.19
N GLU A 257 7.48 -8.46 -15.56
CA GLU A 257 6.29 -9.11 -15.01
C GLU A 257 6.20 -10.60 -15.38
N GLU A 258 6.47 -10.96 -16.64
CA GLU A 258 6.55 -12.34 -17.11
C GLU A 258 7.57 -13.17 -16.32
N VAL A 259 8.72 -12.58 -16.01
CA VAL A 259 9.85 -13.21 -15.30
C VAL A 259 9.46 -13.61 -13.86
N ARG A 260 8.41 -13.01 -13.28
CA ARG A 260 7.83 -13.43 -11.99
C ARG A 260 7.29 -14.86 -12.05
N THR A 261 6.80 -15.30 -13.21
CA THR A 261 6.13 -16.60 -13.39
C THR A 261 7.10 -17.76 -13.61
N TYR A 262 8.32 -17.46 -14.07
CA TYR A 262 9.35 -18.44 -14.41
C TYR A 262 9.69 -19.37 -13.23
N GLN A 263 9.62 -20.67 -13.49
CA GLN A 263 10.10 -21.71 -12.58
C GLN A 263 11.64 -21.81 -12.60
N ASN A 264 12.19 -22.52 -11.60
CA ASN A 264 13.59 -22.91 -11.49
C ASN A 264 14.62 -21.77 -11.69
N ARG A 265 14.36 -20.56 -11.19
CA ARG A 265 15.26 -19.40 -11.34
C ARG A 265 16.56 -19.58 -10.56
N SER A 266 17.71 -19.41 -11.22
CA SER A 266 19.03 -19.45 -10.58
C SER A 266 19.26 -18.28 -9.61
N GLU A 267 20.28 -18.37 -8.75
CA GLU A 267 20.65 -17.29 -7.82
C GLU A 267 20.98 -15.97 -8.55
N ALA A 268 21.56 -16.05 -9.75
CA ALA A 268 21.82 -14.88 -10.59
C ALA A 268 20.53 -14.24 -11.12
N GLU A 269 19.57 -15.05 -11.56
CA GLU A 269 18.25 -14.58 -12.00
C GLU A 269 17.47 -13.92 -10.85
N GLN A 270 17.47 -14.54 -9.67
CA GLN A 270 16.80 -14.00 -8.47
C GLN A 270 17.37 -12.62 -8.10
N ARG A 271 18.70 -12.49 -8.00
CA ARG A 271 19.34 -11.19 -7.69
C ARG A 271 19.18 -10.15 -8.79
N PHE A 272 19.16 -10.53 -10.07
CA PHE A 272 18.91 -9.59 -11.16
C PHE A 272 17.52 -8.94 -11.03
N ILE A 273 16.51 -9.74 -10.68
CA ILE A 273 15.13 -9.28 -10.44
C ILE A 273 15.06 -8.36 -9.21
N GLU A 274 15.76 -8.70 -8.12
CA GLU A 274 15.83 -7.89 -6.90
C GLU A 274 16.49 -6.52 -7.14
N GLU A 275 17.61 -6.48 -7.87
CA GLU A 275 18.31 -5.23 -8.18
C GLU A 275 17.54 -4.35 -9.17
N CYS A 276 16.81 -4.93 -10.14
CA CYS A 276 15.90 -4.18 -11.00
C CYS A 276 14.73 -3.57 -10.18
N ARG A 277 14.14 -4.33 -9.26
CA ARG A 277 13.12 -3.83 -8.31
C ARG A 277 13.65 -2.67 -7.46
N TYR A 278 14.86 -2.80 -6.93
CA TYR A 278 15.50 -1.78 -6.12
C TYR A 278 15.76 -0.49 -6.92
N LYS A 279 16.28 -0.62 -8.14
CA LYS A 279 16.53 0.50 -9.07
C LYS A 279 15.25 1.29 -9.38
N ASP A 280 14.16 0.63 -9.77
CA ASP A 280 12.90 1.32 -10.08
C ASP A 280 12.17 1.84 -8.83
N ARG A 281 12.29 1.17 -7.67
CA ARG A 281 11.78 1.72 -6.38
C ARG A 281 12.44 3.07 -6.09
N ARG A 282 13.78 3.17 -6.14
CA ARG A 282 14.50 4.44 -5.89
C ARG A 282 14.20 5.53 -6.91
N LYS A 283 13.96 5.16 -8.18
CA LYS A 283 13.50 6.09 -9.23
C LYS A 283 12.10 6.64 -8.90
N ASN A 284 11.17 5.79 -8.47
CA ASN A 284 9.81 6.20 -8.11
C ASN A 284 9.77 7.01 -6.80
N GLU A 285 10.56 6.65 -5.79
CA GLU A 285 10.79 7.45 -4.58
C GLU A 285 11.31 8.86 -4.93
N ARG A 286 12.36 8.95 -5.77
CA ARG A 286 12.91 10.22 -6.25
C ARG A 286 11.89 11.05 -7.02
N ASN A 287 11.08 10.41 -7.87
CA ASN A 287 10.03 11.09 -8.63
C ASN A 287 8.89 11.59 -7.71
N ARG A 288 8.51 10.81 -6.67
CA ARG A 288 7.52 11.22 -5.65
C ARG A 288 8.07 12.37 -4.81
N PHE A 289 9.33 12.31 -4.39
CA PHE A 289 10.02 13.39 -3.69
C PHE A 289 9.99 14.71 -4.49
N TRP A 290 10.40 14.68 -5.76
CA TRP A 290 10.36 15.89 -6.59
C TRP A 290 8.94 16.42 -6.84
N LYS A 291 7.93 15.54 -7.02
CA LYS A 291 6.52 15.97 -7.07
C LYS A 291 6.09 16.68 -5.78
N CYS A 292 6.47 16.18 -4.61
CA CYS A 292 6.20 16.85 -3.33
C CYS A 292 6.93 18.19 -3.21
N VAL A 293 8.20 18.28 -3.64
CA VAL A 293 8.98 19.53 -3.63
C VAL A 293 8.34 20.61 -4.52
N PHE A 294 7.99 20.27 -5.77
CA PHE A 294 7.34 21.23 -6.68
C PHE A 294 5.94 21.64 -6.18
N GLY A 295 5.16 20.70 -5.61
CA GLY A 295 3.87 21.02 -4.98
C GLY A 295 4.01 21.96 -3.78
N ALA A 296 4.98 21.71 -2.89
CA ALA A 296 5.25 22.56 -1.73
C ALA A 296 5.73 23.97 -2.14
N LEU A 297 6.55 24.09 -3.20
CA LEU A 297 6.97 25.38 -3.74
C LEU A 297 5.80 26.17 -4.33
N ALA A 298 4.87 25.52 -5.04
CA ALA A 298 3.67 26.17 -5.56
C ALA A 298 2.74 26.67 -4.44
N ILE A 299 2.54 25.87 -3.39
CA ILE A 299 1.76 26.26 -2.21
C ILE A 299 2.44 27.43 -1.47
N ALA A 300 3.77 27.41 -1.31
CA ALA A 300 4.51 28.50 -0.68
C ALA A 300 4.41 29.81 -1.47
N ALA A 301 4.42 29.76 -2.81
CA ALA A 301 4.22 30.93 -3.66
C ALA A 301 2.80 31.52 -3.51
N LEU A 302 1.76 30.67 -3.49
CA LEU A 302 0.37 31.10 -3.27
C LEU A 302 0.17 31.73 -1.88
N LEU A 303 0.76 31.14 -0.83
CA LEU A 303 0.72 31.70 0.52
C LEU A 303 1.49 33.03 0.62
N GLY A 304 2.62 33.17 -0.09
CA GLY A 304 3.36 34.43 -0.19
C GLY A 304 2.54 35.54 -0.85
N LEU A 305 1.85 35.24 -1.96
CA LEU A 305 0.93 36.18 -2.62
C LEU A 305 -0.22 36.59 -1.70
N ALA A 306 -0.87 35.63 -1.03
CA ALA A 306 -1.95 35.91 -0.08
C ALA A 306 -1.49 36.77 1.11
N ALA A 307 -0.29 36.51 1.65
CA ALA A 307 0.31 37.31 2.72
C ALA A 307 0.62 38.75 2.25
N SER A 308 1.19 38.92 1.06
CA SER A 308 1.49 40.24 0.49
C SER A 308 0.22 41.07 0.23
N ALA A 309 -0.85 40.44 -0.27
CA ALA A 309 -2.15 41.09 -0.45
C ALA A 309 -2.76 41.53 0.88
N LYS A 310 -2.74 40.67 1.91
CA LYS A 310 -3.24 40.99 3.26
C LYS A 310 -2.43 42.11 3.93
N LEU A 311 -1.11 42.12 3.76
CA LEU A 311 -0.25 43.21 4.23
C LEU A 311 -0.57 44.54 3.53
N SER A 312 -0.74 44.51 2.20
CA SER A 312 -1.11 45.68 1.40
C SER A 312 -2.47 46.27 1.81
N MET A 313 -3.49 45.43 1.98
CA MET A 313 -4.81 45.86 2.48
C MET A 313 -4.74 46.47 3.89
N THR A 314 -3.89 45.91 4.77
CA THR A 314 -3.73 46.41 6.14
C THR A 314 -3.06 47.78 6.14
N LEU A 315 -1.98 47.97 5.34
CA LEU A 315 -1.32 49.26 5.13
C LEU A 315 -2.27 50.31 4.55
N GLN A 316 -3.05 49.98 3.52
CA GLN A 316 -4.04 50.88 2.94
C GLN A 316 -5.09 51.32 3.99
N LYS A 317 -5.57 50.40 4.83
CA LYS A 317 -6.49 50.74 5.92
C LYS A 317 -5.84 51.68 6.94
N THR A 318 -4.63 51.39 7.43
CA THR A 318 -3.94 52.25 8.40
C THR A 318 -3.67 53.65 7.86
N ILE A 319 -3.37 53.78 6.56
CA ILE A 319 -3.21 55.08 5.88
C ILE A 319 -4.55 55.83 5.82
N ALA A 320 -5.66 55.16 5.50
CA ALA A 320 -6.99 55.76 5.47
C ALA A 320 -7.48 56.18 6.86
N ASP A 321 -7.32 55.31 7.87
CA ASP A 321 -7.68 55.58 9.27
C ASP A 321 -6.88 56.79 9.81
N LYS A 322 -5.57 56.87 9.53
CA LYS A 322 -4.76 58.04 9.89
C LYS A 322 -5.25 59.30 9.19
N LYS A 323 -5.49 59.26 7.87
CA LYS A 323 -5.96 60.44 7.13
C LYS A 323 -7.30 60.96 7.70
N ALA A 324 -8.22 60.07 8.07
CA ALA A 324 -9.49 60.47 8.68
C ALA A 324 -9.32 61.16 10.06
N VAL A 325 -8.28 60.82 10.82
CA VAL A 325 -7.91 61.55 12.05
C VAL A 325 -7.32 62.92 11.73
N ASP A 326 -6.40 62.99 10.76
CA ASP A 326 -5.75 64.25 10.34
C ASP A 326 -6.78 65.25 9.76
N ASP A 327 -7.68 64.80 8.88
CA ASP A 327 -8.78 65.61 8.30
C ASP A 327 -9.74 66.14 9.40
N LYS A 328 -10.03 65.32 10.42
CA LYS A 328 -10.86 65.70 11.58
C LYS A 328 -10.16 66.72 12.47
N TYR A 329 -8.84 66.61 12.65
CA TYR A 329 -8.04 67.58 13.40
C TYR A 329 -7.97 68.92 12.67
N ILE A 330 -7.76 68.94 11.35
CA ILE A 330 -7.80 70.16 10.52
C ILE A 330 -9.18 70.84 10.63
N THR A 331 -10.26 70.07 10.58
CA THR A 331 -11.64 70.60 10.74
C THR A 331 -11.84 71.24 12.12
N TYR A 332 -11.36 70.60 13.19
CA TYR A 332 -11.42 71.16 14.55
C TYR A 332 -10.62 72.47 14.69
N MET A 333 -9.42 72.52 14.10
CA MET A 333 -8.57 73.72 14.13
C MET A 333 -9.18 74.89 13.35
N ASN A 334 -9.80 74.63 12.19
CA ASN A 334 -10.50 75.64 11.41
C ASN A 334 -11.72 76.19 12.17
N ASN A 335 -12.58 75.33 12.72
CA ASN A 335 -13.73 75.75 13.53
C ASN A 335 -13.32 76.57 14.77
N SER A 336 -12.21 76.19 15.41
CA SER A 336 -11.65 76.92 16.56
C SER A 336 -11.12 78.30 16.17
N LYS A 337 -10.44 78.41 15.01
CA LYS A 337 -9.97 79.68 14.44
C LYS A 337 -11.12 80.61 14.06
N ASP A 338 -12.18 80.06 13.46
CA ASP A 338 -13.38 80.82 13.10
C ASP A 338 -14.11 81.34 14.35
N LYS A 339 -14.23 80.54 15.40
CA LYS A 339 -14.77 80.98 16.70
C LYS A 339 -13.95 82.15 17.27
N LEU A 340 -12.63 82.00 17.33
CA LEU A 340 -11.72 83.05 17.82
C LEU A 340 -11.80 84.35 17.00
N SER A 341 -12.02 84.24 15.69
CA SER A 341 -12.18 85.41 14.81
C SER A 341 -13.48 86.19 15.07
N ARG A 342 -14.58 85.48 15.38
CA ARG A 342 -15.86 86.09 15.76
C ARG A 342 -15.76 86.76 17.13
N GLU A 343 -15.21 86.05 18.12
CA GLU A 343 -14.98 86.59 19.47
C GLU A 343 -14.08 87.83 19.44
N LYS A 344 -13.05 87.84 18.58
CA LYS A 344 -12.21 89.04 18.37
C LYS A 344 -13.00 90.19 17.73
N ALA A 345 -13.83 89.93 16.71
CA ALA A 345 -14.63 90.98 16.06
C ALA A 345 -15.70 91.55 17.01
N GLU A 346 -16.31 90.72 17.86
CA GLU A 346 -17.24 91.14 18.90
C GLU A 346 -16.51 91.98 19.98
N ALA A 347 -15.33 91.55 20.43
CA ALA A 347 -14.50 92.32 21.36
C ALA A 347 -14.04 93.66 20.78
N GLU A 348 -13.71 93.72 19.49
CA GLU A 348 -13.30 94.95 18.81
C GLU A 348 -14.49 95.92 18.62
N LYS A 349 -15.68 95.41 18.30
CA LYS A 349 -16.93 96.18 18.32
C LYS A 349 -17.28 96.69 19.72
N ALA A 350 -17.14 95.85 20.75
CA ALA A 350 -17.35 96.26 22.14
C ALA A 350 -16.34 97.32 22.59
N ARG A 351 -15.07 97.20 22.18
CA ARG A 351 -14.03 98.21 22.44
C ARG A 351 -14.39 99.55 21.80
N LYS A 352 -14.85 99.55 20.54
CA LYS A 352 -15.29 100.78 19.87
C LYS A 352 -16.51 101.40 20.56
N ASN A 353 -17.53 100.62 20.89
CA ASN A 353 -18.68 101.11 21.65
C ASN A 353 -18.26 101.72 23.00
N ALA A 354 -17.25 101.15 23.66
CA ALA A 354 -16.70 101.70 24.90
C ALA A 354 -15.83 102.96 24.69
N GLU A 355 -15.14 103.09 23.56
CA GLU A 355 -14.44 104.32 23.16
C GLU A 355 -15.45 105.45 22.89
N ASP A 356 -16.50 105.18 22.11
CA ASP A 356 -17.58 106.12 21.81
C ASP A 356 -18.32 106.56 23.11
N LEU A 357 -18.65 105.62 23.99
CA LEU A 357 -19.30 105.89 25.29
C LEU A 357 -18.38 106.66 26.25
N ASN A 358 -17.07 106.39 26.26
CA ASN A 358 -16.12 107.18 27.07
C ASN A 358 -15.98 108.61 26.54
N GLU A 359 -16.10 108.84 25.24
CA GLU A 359 -16.06 110.18 24.65
C GLU A 359 -17.35 110.97 24.91
N GLU A 360 -18.51 110.30 24.93
CA GLU A 360 -19.76 110.87 25.43
C GLU A 360 -19.70 111.15 26.94
N LEU A 361 -19.15 110.22 27.74
CA LEU A 361 -18.94 110.41 29.17
C LEU A 361 -17.97 111.58 29.45
N ARG A 362 -16.92 111.77 28.65
CA ARG A 362 -16.03 112.94 28.73
C ARG A 362 -16.76 114.26 28.45
N LYS A 363 -17.63 114.30 27.44
CA LYS A 363 -18.45 115.48 27.14
C LYS A 363 -19.43 115.80 28.27
N SER A 364 -20.09 114.77 28.80
CA SER A 364 -20.94 114.88 29.99
C SER A 364 -20.16 115.31 31.23
N LEU A 365 -18.96 114.75 31.47
CA LEU A 365 -18.10 115.11 32.58
C LEU A 365 -17.60 116.55 32.46
N ALA A 366 -17.26 117.02 31.25
CA ALA A 366 -16.88 118.40 30.99
C ALA A 366 -18.04 119.38 31.24
N GLN A 367 -19.24 119.07 30.75
CA GLN A 367 -20.46 119.84 31.05
C GLN A 367 -20.73 119.88 32.55
N ASN A 368 -20.56 118.76 33.26
CA ASN A 368 -20.74 118.68 34.71
C ASN A 368 -19.59 119.32 35.49
N LEU A 369 -18.36 119.42 34.95
CA LEU A 369 -17.25 120.17 35.54
C LEU A 369 -17.49 121.67 35.45
N GLU A 370 -18.04 122.15 34.33
CA GLU A 370 -18.47 123.53 34.21
C GLU A 370 -19.64 123.84 35.16
N ARG A 371 -20.62 122.92 35.25
CA ARG A 371 -21.75 123.01 36.21
C ARG A 371 -21.31 122.96 37.68
N ASN A 372 -20.27 122.20 38.00
CA ASN A 372 -19.72 122.07 39.35
C ASN A 372 -18.69 123.17 39.70
N LYS A 373 -18.33 124.07 38.77
CA LYS A 373 -17.72 125.36 39.13
C LYS A 373 -18.74 126.30 39.77
N GLU A 374 -20.03 126.14 39.50
CA GLU A 374 -21.10 126.97 40.07
C GLU A 374 -21.66 126.44 41.41
N LEU A 375 -21.36 125.19 41.79
CA LEU A 375 -21.89 124.53 43.00
C LEU A 375 -20.77 123.82 43.78
N GLY A 376 -20.33 124.44 44.88
CA GLY A 376 -19.23 123.92 45.70
C GLY A 376 -19.63 123.21 46.99
N LYS A 377 -18.77 122.26 47.39
CA LYS A 377 -18.57 121.58 48.71
C LYS A 377 -18.98 120.09 48.81
N ALA A 378 -18.10 119.36 49.51
CA ALA A 378 -18.31 118.14 50.31
C ALA A 378 -18.56 116.80 49.61
N THR A 379 -18.31 115.61 50.21
CA THR A 379 -17.19 115.11 51.07
C THR A 379 -17.17 113.56 50.93
N GLU A 380 -16.08 112.90 51.35
CA GLU A 380 -15.84 111.45 51.52
C GLU A 380 -17.05 110.49 51.65
N LEU A 381 -16.99 109.33 50.95
CA LEU A 381 -17.01 107.98 51.57
C LEU A 381 -16.96 106.85 50.52
N ASN A 382 -16.11 105.83 50.75
CA ASN A 382 -16.55 104.46 51.12
C ASN A 382 -15.46 103.39 50.86
N THR A 383 -14.56 103.18 51.82
CA THR A 383 -13.58 102.07 51.79
C THR A 383 -14.14 100.84 52.52
N ILE A 384 -15.17 100.21 51.93
CA ILE A 384 -15.77 98.95 52.40
C ILE A 384 -15.93 98.02 51.18
N MET A 385 -15.86 96.69 51.39
CA MET A 385 -15.84 95.61 50.38
C MET A 385 -14.46 95.14 49.85
N LEU A 386 -13.40 95.28 50.66
CA LEU A 386 -12.24 94.36 50.61
C LEU A 386 -12.19 93.50 51.88
N ARG A 387 -12.64 92.23 51.78
CA ARG A 387 -12.18 91.02 52.53
C ARG A 387 -13.23 89.90 52.59
N ILE A 388 -12.83 88.71 52.13
CA ILE A 388 -13.03 87.35 52.67
C ILE A 388 -12.19 86.47 51.71
N ALA A 389 -10.93 86.17 52.05
CA ALA A 389 -10.46 84.94 52.70
C ALA A 389 -10.64 83.69 51.77
N ALA A 390 -9.59 82.97 51.32
CA ALA A 390 -8.57 82.19 52.06
C ALA A 390 -9.19 81.02 52.87
N SER A 391 -8.73 79.76 52.86
CA SER A 391 -7.61 79.04 52.18
C SER A 391 -7.87 77.49 52.22
N LYS A 392 -7.02 76.49 51.93
CA LYS A 392 -5.56 76.33 51.70
C LYS A 392 -5.25 74.97 50.97
N GLU A 393 -3.97 74.58 50.94
CA GLU A 393 -3.31 73.23 50.88
C GLU A 393 -4.14 71.97 51.27
N GLN A 394 -4.01 70.78 50.64
CA GLN A 394 -2.90 69.78 50.45
C GLN A 394 -2.70 68.77 51.60
N ASP A 395 -2.60 67.46 51.27
CA ASP A 395 -1.68 66.42 51.82
C ASP A 395 -1.90 65.06 51.08
N PHE A 396 -0.87 64.28 50.67
CA PHE A 396 -0.03 63.27 51.39
C PHE A 396 -0.84 62.11 52.05
N ALA A 397 -0.46 60.82 52.08
CA ALA A 397 0.45 59.92 51.37
C ALA A 397 0.32 58.51 52.02
N GLN A 398 0.54 57.41 51.25
CA GLN A 398 1.28 56.15 51.58
C GLN A 398 1.20 55.53 53.03
N GLN A 399 1.03 54.21 53.27
CA GLN A 399 1.79 53.04 52.77
C GLN A 399 1.09 51.66 53.07
N ALA A 400 1.41 50.63 52.25
CA ALA A 400 1.83 49.23 52.56
C ALA A 400 1.04 48.32 53.56
N GLN A 401 1.12 46.97 53.58
CA GLN A 401 1.92 45.90 52.90
C GLN A 401 1.07 44.56 52.96
N VAL A 402 1.42 43.30 52.64
CA VAL A 402 2.61 42.48 52.27
C VAL A 402 2.15 41.10 51.68
N LYS A 403 3.07 40.26 51.17
CA LYS A 403 2.94 38.81 50.78
C LYS A 403 2.15 38.51 49.48
N ARG A 404 2.57 37.61 48.58
CA ARG A 404 3.77 36.74 48.49
C ARG A 404 4.33 36.67 47.05
N ASP A 405 5.66 36.60 46.96
CA ASP A 405 6.48 35.62 46.23
C ASP A 405 5.93 35.00 44.92
N ALA A 406 6.47 35.43 43.78
CA ALA A 406 7.19 34.58 42.80
C ALA A 406 7.50 35.38 41.52
N HIS A 407 8.73 35.27 41.00
CA HIS A 407 9.12 35.81 39.70
C HIS A 407 9.79 34.71 38.88
N ASP A 408 9.53 34.74 37.57
CA ASP A 408 10.26 34.07 36.50
C ASP A 408 10.55 32.55 36.62
N GLU A 409 9.92 31.76 35.75
CA GLU A 409 10.73 30.94 34.84
C GLU A 409 9.98 30.69 33.51
N ASN A 410 10.37 31.45 32.48
CA ASN A 410 9.76 31.44 31.16
C ASN A 410 10.24 30.25 30.30
N VAL A 411 9.60 29.07 30.43
CA VAL A 411 9.94 27.88 29.60
C VAL A 411 9.44 28.07 28.16
N PRO A 412 10.33 28.14 27.14
CA PRO A 412 9.91 28.38 25.77
C PRO A 412 9.32 27.10 25.14
N ILE A 413 8.01 27.07 24.96
CA ILE A 413 7.32 26.10 24.10
C ILE A 413 7.95 26.17 22.71
N VAL A 414 8.44 25.03 22.20
CA VAL A 414 9.22 24.98 20.96
C VAL A 414 8.31 25.23 19.75
N SER A 415 8.30 26.48 19.30
CA SER A 415 7.60 26.89 18.07
C SER A 415 8.05 26.05 16.86
N PRO A 416 7.16 25.66 15.93
CA PRO A 416 7.49 24.83 14.75
C PRO A 416 8.54 25.38 13.75
N ALA A 417 9.16 26.52 14.03
CA ALA A 417 10.05 27.24 13.12
C ALA A 417 11.48 26.66 13.02
N LEU A 418 11.87 25.71 13.88
CA LEU A 418 13.24 25.16 13.95
C LEU A 418 13.42 23.78 13.27
N ALA A 419 12.53 23.43 12.33
CA ALA A 419 12.61 22.21 11.52
C ALA A 419 13.19 22.45 10.09
N ARG A 420 14.06 23.45 9.91
CA ARG A 420 14.66 23.83 8.61
C ARG A 420 16.19 23.77 8.62
N ASP A 421 16.73 22.55 8.69
CA ASP A 421 18.05 22.24 8.14
C ASP A 421 17.89 21.23 6.99
N PRO A 422 18.14 21.62 5.72
CA PRO A 422 18.05 20.70 4.58
C PRO A 422 19.18 19.66 4.46
N TYR A 423 20.20 19.65 5.35
CA TYR A 423 21.53 19.13 5.03
C TYR A 423 22.02 17.88 5.79
N PHE A 424 21.15 17.02 6.32
CA PHE A 424 21.57 15.75 6.94
C PHE A 424 21.36 14.49 6.09
N LYS A 425 22.37 14.19 5.26
CA LYS A 425 22.60 12.87 4.68
C LYS A 425 22.97 11.87 5.80
N GLY A 426 22.18 10.79 5.97
CA GLY A 426 22.60 9.61 6.75
C GLY A 426 22.58 9.73 8.28
N GLN A 427 21.64 10.49 8.87
CA GLN A 427 21.47 10.52 10.34
C GLN A 427 20.08 10.05 10.82
N TRP A 428 20.07 9.55 12.06
CA TRP A 428 18.96 8.94 12.77
C TRP A 428 17.80 9.93 13.01
N ARG A 429 16.56 9.44 13.11
CA ARG A 429 15.33 10.24 13.29
C ARG A 429 15.07 10.66 14.74
N LEU A 430 16.12 11.12 15.42
CA LEU A 430 16.04 11.50 16.82
C LEU A 430 15.38 12.87 17.00
N TRP A 431 14.82 13.10 18.19
CA TRP A 431 14.35 14.42 18.63
C TRP A 431 15.52 15.29 19.12
N LYS A 432 15.26 16.57 19.37
CA LYS A 432 16.20 17.42 20.11
C LYS A 432 16.33 16.88 21.54
N ASN A 433 17.55 16.71 22.04
CA ASN A 433 17.78 16.33 23.43
C ASN A 433 17.22 17.40 24.39
N GLY A 434 16.55 16.97 25.46
CA GLY A 434 15.81 17.86 26.39
C GLY A 434 14.41 18.28 25.91
N ALA A 435 13.87 17.68 24.83
CA ALA A 435 12.55 18.04 24.33
C ALA A 435 11.39 17.50 25.19
N ILE A 436 10.38 18.35 25.40
CA ILE A 436 9.04 17.94 25.80
C ILE A 436 8.28 17.61 24.50
N LEU A 437 7.79 16.38 24.39
CA LEU A 437 7.11 15.86 23.22
C LEU A 437 5.60 15.92 23.43
N ALA A 438 4.94 16.83 22.72
CA ALA A 438 3.49 16.97 22.75
C ALA A 438 2.80 15.80 22.03
N VAL A 439 1.93 15.11 22.76
CA VAL A 439 1.13 13.96 22.35
C VAL A 439 -0.34 14.33 22.48
N HIS A 440 -1.12 14.08 21.42
CA HIS A 440 -2.56 14.30 21.42
C HIS A 440 -3.32 13.01 21.14
N PHE A 441 -4.31 12.69 21.97
CA PHE A 441 -5.22 11.55 21.78
C PHE A 441 -6.37 11.94 20.86
N LEU A 442 -6.45 11.33 19.69
CA LEU A 442 -7.54 11.51 18.72
C LEU A 442 -8.83 10.80 19.18
N ASP A 443 -8.70 9.72 19.94
CA ASP A 443 -9.79 8.88 20.43
C ASP A 443 -9.38 8.12 21.72
N GLY A 444 -10.14 7.10 22.11
CA GLY A 444 -9.90 6.27 23.32
C GLY A 444 -10.64 6.74 24.57
N ASP A 445 -10.95 5.81 25.47
CA ASP A 445 -11.48 6.07 26.81
C ASP A 445 -10.39 6.47 27.82
N ASP A 446 -10.80 6.94 29.00
CA ASP A 446 -9.87 7.45 30.00
C ASP A 446 -9.01 6.37 30.67
N ASN A 447 -9.45 5.11 30.68
CA ASN A 447 -8.66 4.00 31.23
C ASN A 447 -7.48 3.69 30.28
N VAL A 448 -7.75 3.54 28.97
CA VAL A 448 -6.70 3.28 28.00
C VAL A 448 -5.75 4.48 27.84
N LYS A 449 -6.27 5.72 27.93
CA LYS A 449 -5.46 6.94 27.99
C LYS A 449 -4.54 6.97 29.23
N ALA A 450 -5.07 6.67 30.42
CA ALA A 450 -4.27 6.61 31.64
C ALA A 450 -3.16 5.54 31.55
N LEU A 451 -3.47 4.40 30.94
CA LEU A 451 -2.51 3.31 30.71
C LEU A 451 -1.37 3.75 29.77
N VAL A 452 -1.69 4.47 28.70
CA VAL A 452 -0.68 5.09 27.82
C VAL A 452 0.15 6.12 28.58
N LYS A 453 -0.48 7.08 29.28
CA LYS A 453 0.23 8.11 30.06
C LYS A 453 1.21 7.48 31.07
N LYS A 454 0.81 6.38 31.73
CA LYS A 454 1.65 5.59 32.66
C LYS A 454 2.88 5.00 31.97
N TYR A 455 2.70 4.12 30.99
CA TYR A 455 3.78 3.30 30.44
C TYR A 455 4.67 4.04 29.42
N ALA A 456 4.14 4.99 28.66
CA ALA A 456 4.94 5.83 27.77
C ALA A 456 5.96 6.70 28.54
N THR A 457 5.56 7.20 29.71
CA THR A 457 6.39 8.08 30.55
C THR A 457 7.61 7.37 31.14
N GLU A 458 7.64 6.04 31.20
CA GLU A 458 8.80 5.28 31.70
C GLU A 458 10.07 5.50 30.86
N TRP A 459 9.95 5.73 29.54
CA TRP A 459 11.09 6.16 28.71
C TRP A 459 11.74 7.45 29.22
N SER A 460 10.99 8.32 29.90
CA SER A 460 11.47 9.58 30.51
C SER A 460 12.32 9.37 31.77
N GLN A 461 12.48 8.13 32.24
CA GLN A 461 13.44 7.76 33.30
C GLN A 461 14.86 7.54 32.73
N PHE A 462 14.95 7.04 31.49
CA PHE A 462 16.21 6.68 30.82
C PHE A 462 16.63 7.71 29.77
N THR A 463 15.72 8.58 29.33
CA THR A 463 15.98 9.65 28.36
C THR A 463 15.80 11.02 28.98
N ASN A 464 16.58 11.98 28.48
CA ASN A 464 16.30 13.40 28.64
C ASN A 464 15.23 13.86 27.62
N LEU A 465 14.10 13.17 27.63
CA LEU A 465 12.85 13.57 26.99
C LEU A 465 11.75 13.58 28.06
N LYS A 466 10.66 14.27 27.77
CA LYS A 466 9.40 14.21 28.53
C LYS A 466 8.24 14.13 27.54
N PHE A 467 7.08 13.66 27.99
CA PHE A 467 5.85 13.67 27.21
C PHE A 467 4.83 14.60 27.87
N ASP A 468 4.21 15.47 27.05
CA ASP A 468 3.03 16.23 27.43
C ASP A 468 1.83 15.61 26.71
N PHE A 469 0.83 15.15 27.47
CA PHE A 469 -0.36 14.49 26.93
C PHE A 469 -1.62 15.38 26.99
N ASP A 470 -1.48 16.62 27.44
CA ASP A 470 -2.58 17.58 27.59
C ASP A 470 -2.52 18.71 26.53
N SER A 471 -1.56 18.58 25.60
CA SER A 471 -1.40 19.39 24.39
C SER A 471 -2.56 19.27 23.39
N ARG A 472 -2.78 20.36 22.64
CA ARG A 472 -3.86 20.48 21.64
C ARG A 472 -3.47 19.85 20.30
N ALA A 473 -4.46 19.37 19.55
CA ALA A 473 -4.30 18.72 18.24
C ALA A 473 -3.47 19.52 17.21
N THR A 474 -3.59 20.84 17.20
CA THR A 474 -2.87 21.74 16.28
C THR A 474 -1.37 21.84 16.56
N ASP A 475 -0.96 21.51 17.79
CA ASP A 475 0.35 21.82 18.34
C ASP A 475 1.18 20.54 18.57
N ALA A 476 0.52 19.37 18.58
CA ALA A 476 1.11 18.07 18.89
C ALA A 476 1.65 17.36 17.62
N PRO A 477 2.99 17.16 17.50
CA PRO A 477 3.54 16.38 16.40
C PRO A 477 3.24 14.88 16.52
N ILE A 478 2.96 14.38 17.74
CA ILE A 478 2.56 12.98 17.98
C ILE A 478 1.04 12.94 18.14
N ARG A 479 0.35 12.20 17.29
CA ARG A 479 -1.12 12.06 17.28
C ARG A 479 -1.48 10.58 17.37
N LEU A 480 -2.18 10.21 18.44
CA LEU A 480 -2.42 8.82 18.85
C LEU A 480 -3.87 8.42 18.64
N THR A 481 -4.08 7.26 18.01
CA THR A 481 -5.39 6.62 17.82
C THR A 481 -5.38 5.18 18.35
N PHE A 482 -6.55 4.65 18.67
CA PHE A 482 -6.83 3.24 18.97
C PHE A 482 -7.88 2.66 18.00
N ALA A 483 -8.10 3.30 16.86
CA ALA A 483 -9.15 2.97 15.90
C ALA A 483 -8.65 2.22 14.65
N GLN A 484 -7.34 2.12 14.41
CA GLN A 484 -6.80 1.38 13.26
C GLN A 484 -6.34 -0.04 13.62
N PRO A 485 -6.28 -0.98 12.66
CA PRO A 485 -5.79 -2.34 12.90
C PRO A 485 -4.34 -2.39 13.40
N GLY A 486 -4.03 -3.39 14.23
CA GLY A 486 -2.70 -3.63 14.79
C GLY A 486 -2.29 -2.61 15.87
N SER A 487 -0.99 -2.53 16.10
CA SER A 487 -0.29 -1.38 16.70
C SER A 487 0.87 -1.02 15.77
N TRP A 488 1.21 0.27 15.70
CA TRP A 488 2.35 0.78 14.93
C TRP A 488 2.65 2.24 15.29
N SER A 489 3.87 2.70 15.03
CA SER A 489 4.28 4.09 15.21
C SER A 489 5.30 4.52 14.16
N VAL A 490 5.24 5.79 13.75
CA VAL A 490 6.30 6.37 12.91
C VAL A 490 7.56 6.63 13.74
N ILE A 491 8.72 6.37 13.14
CA ILE A 491 10.00 6.45 13.84
C ILE A 491 10.41 7.92 14.08
N GLY A 492 10.29 8.37 15.32
CA GLY A 492 10.83 9.62 15.84
C GLY A 492 10.37 10.87 15.07
N THR A 493 11.33 11.72 14.70
CA THR A 493 11.05 13.00 14.00
C THR A 493 10.41 12.85 12.62
N ASN A 494 10.22 11.64 12.09
CA ASN A 494 9.33 11.40 10.95
C ASN A 494 7.88 11.87 11.25
N ALA A 495 7.45 11.90 12.52
CA ALA A 495 6.14 12.42 12.94
C ALA A 495 5.88 13.87 12.48
N LEU A 496 6.94 14.68 12.37
CA LEU A 496 6.89 16.06 11.84
C LEU A 496 6.57 16.15 10.33
N THR A 497 6.62 15.02 9.62
CA THR A 497 6.34 14.93 8.17
C THR A 497 4.96 14.34 7.85
N VAL A 498 4.25 13.83 8.86
CA VAL A 498 2.89 13.30 8.74
C VAL A 498 1.89 14.45 8.80
N ALA A 499 0.91 14.44 7.90
CA ALA A 499 -0.13 15.49 7.84
C ALA A 499 -0.91 15.60 9.17
N ALA A 500 -1.32 16.82 9.53
CA ALA A 500 -1.84 17.14 10.87
C ALA A 500 -3.20 16.46 11.19
N ASP A 501 -3.94 16.07 10.16
CA ASP A 501 -5.19 15.30 10.22
C ASP A 501 -4.96 13.78 10.38
N GLN A 502 -3.73 13.30 10.14
CA GLN A 502 -3.40 11.88 10.17
C GLN A 502 -2.68 11.48 11.47
N PRO A 503 -2.94 10.27 12.01
CA PRO A 503 -2.25 9.75 13.18
C PRO A 503 -0.78 9.44 12.87
N THR A 504 0.06 9.50 13.91
CA THR A 504 1.48 9.12 13.86
C THR A 504 1.80 7.87 14.65
N ILE A 505 0.88 7.44 15.52
CA ILE A 505 0.95 6.22 16.32
C ILE A 505 -0.47 5.66 16.49
N ASN A 506 -0.60 4.34 16.35
CA ASN A 506 -1.81 3.58 16.60
C ASN A 506 -1.54 2.50 17.65
N LEU A 507 -2.46 2.38 18.61
CA LEU A 507 -2.42 1.38 19.68
C LEU A 507 -3.68 0.50 19.67
N GLY A 508 -4.23 0.20 18.49
CA GLY A 508 -5.48 -0.53 18.33
C GLY A 508 -5.55 -1.85 19.11
N GLN A 509 -4.45 -2.62 19.15
CA GLN A 509 -4.40 -3.88 19.91
C GLN A 509 -4.48 -3.71 21.43
N VAL A 510 -4.13 -2.53 22.00
CA VAL A 510 -4.22 -2.27 23.45
C VAL A 510 -5.67 -2.30 23.95
N ARG A 511 -6.65 -2.08 23.06
CA ARG A 511 -8.09 -2.26 23.36
C ARG A 511 -8.54 -3.73 23.35
N THR A 512 -7.66 -4.66 22.98
CA THR A 512 -7.94 -6.10 22.82
C THR A 512 -7.02 -7.00 23.65
N THR A 513 -6.01 -6.46 24.34
CA THR A 513 -5.12 -7.22 25.23
C THR A 513 -5.85 -7.67 26.49
N SER A 514 -5.79 -8.97 26.80
CA SER A 514 -6.47 -9.59 27.94
C SER A 514 -5.90 -9.25 29.32
N ASN A 515 -4.77 -8.53 29.39
CA ASN A 515 -4.11 -8.14 30.63
C ASN A 515 -3.26 -6.86 30.47
N GLU A 516 -2.90 -6.25 31.60
CA GLU A 516 -2.11 -5.00 31.64
C GLU A 516 -0.64 -5.18 31.20
N ALA A 517 -0.05 -6.37 31.32
CA ALA A 517 1.36 -6.58 30.94
C ALA A 517 1.57 -6.57 29.42
N ASP A 518 0.64 -7.16 28.65
CA ASP A 518 0.65 -7.08 27.19
C ASP A 518 0.38 -5.65 26.69
N ALA A 519 -0.52 -4.94 27.34
CA ALA A 519 -0.77 -3.52 27.08
C ALA A 519 0.48 -2.67 27.35
N ALA A 520 1.10 -2.85 28.52
CA ALA A 520 2.35 -2.18 28.89
C ALA A 520 3.46 -2.46 27.88
N ARG A 521 3.64 -3.72 27.47
CA ARG A 521 4.60 -4.12 26.44
C ARG A 521 4.38 -3.36 25.13
N LEU A 522 3.15 -3.35 24.60
CA LEU A 522 2.82 -2.64 23.37
C LEU A 522 3.11 -1.14 23.49
N ILE A 523 2.67 -0.50 24.58
CA ILE A 523 2.90 0.93 24.81
C ILE A 523 4.41 1.24 24.86
N ARG A 524 5.21 0.43 25.58
CA ARG A 524 6.67 0.60 25.67
C ARG A 524 7.35 0.46 24.31
N HIS A 525 6.97 -0.55 23.53
CA HIS A 525 7.49 -0.82 22.18
C HIS A 525 7.22 0.34 21.23
N GLU A 526 5.95 0.75 21.10
CA GLU A 526 5.55 1.79 20.15
C GLU A 526 6.09 3.17 20.55
N PHE A 527 6.18 3.47 21.86
CA PHE A 527 6.87 4.69 22.31
C PHE A 527 8.40 4.61 22.15
N GLY A 528 8.97 3.42 22.00
CA GLY A 528 10.34 3.23 21.54
C GLY A 528 10.54 3.76 20.12
N HIS A 529 9.62 3.45 19.20
CA HIS A 529 9.58 4.08 17.88
C HIS A 529 9.30 5.58 17.97
N VAL A 530 8.43 6.05 18.87
CA VAL A 530 8.21 7.50 19.09
C VAL A 530 9.50 8.21 19.50
N ILE A 531 10.40 7.61 20.29
CA ILE A 531 11.72 8.21 20.60
C ILE A 531 12.79 7.94 19.52
N GLY A 532 12.44 7.27 18.41
CA GLY A 532 13.32 7.08 17.26
C GLY A 532 14.11 5.77 17.23
N LEU A 533 13.68 4.75 17.98
CA LEU A 533 14.22 3.38 17.89
C LEU A 533 13.63 2.63 16.67
N ILE A 534 14.38 1.64 16.20
CA ILE A 534 13.97 0.62 15.22
C ILE A 534 13.78 -0.72 15.95
N HIS A 535 13.26 -1.74 15.28
CA HIS A 535 13.17 -3.07 15.90
C HIS A 535 14.56 -3.67 16.13
N GLU A 536 14.73 -4.45 17.19
CA GLU A 536 16.06 -4.98 17.53
C GLU A 536 16.53 -6.08 16.56
N GLN A 537 15.62 -6.77 15.85
CA GLN A 537 16.01 -7.65 14.74
C GLN A 537 16.55 -6.91 13.50
N GLU A 538 16.23 -5.62 13.33
CA GLU A 538 16.86 -4.78 12.29
C GLU A 538 18.31 -4.39 12.64
N ASN A 539 18.78 -4.68 13.86
CA ASN A 539 20.12 -4.32 14.30
C ASN A 539 21.17 -5.00 13.39
N PRO A 540 22.06 -4.26 12.71
CA PRO A 540 23.07 -4.82 11.83
C PRO A 540 24.18 -5.64 12.53
N ASN A 541 24.12 -5.77 13.85
CA ASN A 541 24.94 -6.69 14.64
C ASN A 541 24.20 -7.96 15.07
N ALA A 542 22.90 -8.12 14.75
CA ALA A 542 22.09 -9.26 15.16
C ALA A 542 22.44 -10.56 14.43
N ASN A 543 22.77 -10.47 13.13
CA ASN A 543 23.20 -11.60 12.28
C ASN A 543 22.27 -12.84 12.36
N ILE A 544 20.96 -12.62 12.55
CA ILE A 544 19.99 -13.69 12.80
C ILE A 544 19.89 -14.62 11.58
N ARG A 545 20.10 -15.92 11.82
CA ARG A 545 20.00 -16.97 10.81
C ARG A 545 18.55 -17.44 10.65
N TRP A 546 17.77 -16.63 9.94
CA TRP A 546 16.35 -16.88 9.70
C TRP A 546 16.09 -18.14 8.86
N ASN A 547 15.22 -19.02 9.37
CA ASN A 547 14.51 -19.99 8.56
C ASN A 547 13.39 -19.25 7.81
N LYS A 548 13.73 -18.64 6.67
CA LYS A 548 12.85 -17.68 5.99
C LYS A 548 11.46 -18.24 5.68
N GLN A 549 11.35 -19.51 5.28
CA GLN A 549 10.03 -20.09 4.97
C GLN A 549 9.16 -20.18 6.22
N ALA A 550 9.66 -20.77 7.31
CA ALA A 550 8.88 -20.85 8.56
C ALA A 550 8.49 -19.47 9.12
N VAL A 551 9.35 -18.45 8.95
CA VAL A 551 9.01 -17.06 9.32
C VAL A 551 7.88 -16.50 8.44
N ILE A 552 7.91 -16.79 7.13
CA ILE A 552 6.85 -16.39 6.19
C ILE A 552 5.53 -17.09 6.54
N ASP A 553 5.57 -18.39 6.83
CA ASP A 553 4.39 -19.19 7.20
C ASP A 553 3.79 -18.70 8.53
N PHE A 554 4.63 -18.39 9.52
CA PHE A 554 4.21 -17.94 10.85
C PHE A 554 3.62 -16.53 10.84
N TYR A 555 4.29 -15.55 10.21
CA TYR A 555 3.78 -14.16 10.16
C TYR A 555 2.72 -13.94 9.08
N GLY A 556 2.70 -14.78 8.04
CA GLY A 556 1.66 -14.81 7.00
C GLY A 556 0.37 -15.50 7.44
N GLY A 557 0.41 -16.33 8.49
CA GLY A 557 -0.77 -16.92 9.11
C GLY A 557 -1.52 -15.99 10.06
N PRO A 558 -2.73 -16.39 10.52
CA PRO A 558 -3.47 -15.68 11.57
C PRO A 558 -2.68 -15.66 12.90
N PRO A 559 -2.81 -14.60 13.73
CA PRO A 559 -3.71 -13.46 13.55
C PRO A 559 -3.14 -12.35 12.64
N ASN A 560 -1.85 -12.40 12.31
CA ASN A 560 -1.14 -11.31 11.62
C ASN A 560 -1.57 -11.17 10.15
N ASN A 561 -1.66 -12.30 9.43
CA ASN A 561 -2.02 -12.35 8.00
C ASN A 561 -1.14 -11.43 7.12
N TRP A 562 0.14 -11.29 7.45
CA TRP A 562 1.01 -10.32 6.79
C TRP A 562 1.45 -10.78 5.40
N PRO A 563 1.32 -9.94 4.35
CA PRO A 563 1.89 -10.26 3.06
C PRO A 563 3.42 -10.26 3.14
N LEU A 564 4.08 -11.08 2.32
CA LEU A 564 5.55 -11.23 2.26
C LEU A 564 6.31 -9.90 2.21
N SER A 565 5.75 -8.86 1.60
CA SER A 565 6.36 -7.52 1.56
C SER A 565 6.49 -6.86 2.94
N VAL A 566 5.56 -7.10 3.86
CA VAL A 566 5.61 -6.61 5.25
C VAL A 566 6.58 -7.46 6.06
N ILE A 567 6.52 -8.79 5.93
CA ILE A 567 7.45 -9.72 6.61
C ILE A 567 8.90 -9.38 6.22
N GLN A 568 9.15 -9.09 4.95
CA GLN A 568 10.46 -8.61 4.48
C GLN A 568 10.89 -7.32 5.19
N THR A 569 10.06 -6.26 5.20
CA THR A 569 10.45 -4.97 5.78
C THR A 569 10.49 -4.93 7.31
N THR A 570 9.81 -5.85 8.00
CA THR A 570 9.66 -5.84 9.47
C THR A 570 10.50 -6.90 10.17
N ILE A 571 10.81 -8.02 9.51
CA ILE A 571 11.54 -9.16 10.11
C ILE A 571 12.89 -9.43 9.43
N PHE A 572 13.00 -9.27 8.10
CA PHE A 572 14.21 -9.66 7.35
C PHE A 572 15.13 -8.51 6.93
N ASP A 573 14.60 -7.30 6.72
CA ASP A 573 15.39 -6.13 6.37
C ASP A 573 16.23 -5.68 7.58
N VAL A 574 17.48 -5.30 7.33
CA VAL A 574 18.46 -4.93 8.34
C VAL A 574 18.90 -3.49 8.10
N ALA A 575 18.95 -2.68 9.15
CA ALA A 575 19.32 -1.27 9.04
C ALA A 575 20.75 -1.13 8.48
N PRO A 576 20.97 -0.31 7.43
CA PRO A 576 22.25 -0.26 6.74
C PRO A 576 23.39 0.22 7.66
N LYS A 577 24.54 -0.44 7.60
CA LYS A 577 25.75 -0.09 8.36
C LYS A 577 26.33 1.24 7.88
N PHE A 578 25.83 2.35 8.42
CA PHE A 578 26.40 3.69 8.24
C PHE A 578 27.77 3.82 8.92
N GLU A 579 28.62 4.71 8.40
CA GLU A 579 29.97 5.01 8.89
C GLU A 579 29.97 5.85 10.19
N ASN A 580 29.29 5.36 11.25
CA ASN A 580 29.52 5.80 12.62
C ASN A 580 29.00 4.76 13.64
N PRO A 581 29.78 4.35 14.65
CA PRO A 581 29.43 3.27 15.58
C PRO A 581 28.41 3.71 16.66
N LYS A 582 27.16 3.91 16.25
CA LYS A 582 26.02 4.04 17.17
C LYS A 582 25.23 2.75 17.38
N TYR A 583 25.28 1.79 16.45
CA TYR A 583 24.64 0.48 16.63
C TYR A 583 25.23 -0.27 17.84
N ARG A 584 24.36 -0.73 18.74
CA ARG A 584 24.73 -1.52 19.93
C ARG A 584 25.01 -2.97 19.57
N ALA A 585 25.62 -3.72 20.49
CA ALA A 585 25.57 -5.18 20.45
C ALA A 585 24.10 -5.63 20.48
N PHE A 586 23.76 -6.67 19.73
CA PHE A 586 22.40 -7.19 19.63
C PHE A 586 21.89 -7.69 20.99
N ASP A 587 20.64 -7.38 21.28
CA ASP A 587 20.02 -7.62 22.58
C ASP A 587 18.67 -8.37 22.44
N PRO A 588 18.66 -9.71 22.49
CA PRO A 588 17.42 -10.48 22.35
C PRO A 588 16.42 -10.26 23.49
N LYS A 589 16.80 -9.53 24.55
CA LYS A 589 15.89 -9.13 25.65
C LYS A 589 15.30 -7.73 25.47
N SER A 590 15.60 -7.04 24.37
CA SER A 590 15.10 -5.70 24.10
C SER A 590 13.57 -5.66 24.03
N ILE A 591 12.97 -4.61 24.57
CA ILE A 591 11.55 -4.29 24.38
C ILE A 591 11.20 -4.04 22.90
N MET A 592 12.19 -3.70 22.07
CA MET A 592 12.05 -3.48 20.61
C MET A 592 12.16 -4.77 19.78
N MET A 593 12.31 -5.93 20.42
CA MET A 593 12.51 -7.23 19.75
C MET A 593 11.16 -7.89 19.42
N PHE A 594 11.00 -8.37 18.18
CA PHE A 594 9.90 -9.28 17.84
C PHE A 594 10.17 -10.71 18.34
N PRO A 595 9.12 -11.49 18.66
CA PRO A 595 9.29 -12.86 19.12
C PRO A 595 9.85 -13.74 17.99
N ILE A 596 10.68 -14.68 18.37
CA ILE A 596 11.25 -15.71 17.51
C ILE A 596 10.94 -17.06 18.17
N PRO A 597 9.75 -17.64 17.92
CA PRO A 597 9.45 -19.01 18.32
C PRO A 597 10.46 -20.02 17.76
N ALA A 598 10.55 -21.18 18.43
CA ALA A 598 11.45 -22.25 18.02
C ALA A 598 11.20 -22.68 16.56
N GLY A 599 12.29 -22.81 15.80
CA GLY A 599 12.25 -23.16 14.37
C GLY A 599 12.24 -21.96 13.40
N LEU A 600 11.98 -20.73 13.87
CA LEU A 600 12.04 -19.53 13.03
C LEU A 600 13.48 -19.03 12.77
N ALA A 601 14.43 -19.33 13.66
CA ALA A 601 15.85 -19.03 13.47
C ALA A 601 16.74 -20.15 14.03
N GLU A 602 17.94 -20.31 13.46
CA GLU A 602 18.94 -21.26 13.95
C GLU A 602 19.53 -20.77 15.29
N GLY A 603 19.37 -21.57 16.35
CA GLY A 603 20.00 -21.33 17.65
C GLY A 603 19.46 -20.15 18.47
N LEU A 604 18.42 -19.45 18.00
CA LEU A 604 17.82 -18.30 18.66
C LEU A 604 16.32 -18.53 18.88
N VAL A 605 15.88 -18.44 20.14
CA VAL A 605 14.48 -18.42 20.54
C VAL A 605 14.25 -17.21 21.43
N VAL A 606 13.19 -16.44 21.16
CA VAL A 606 12.84 -15.20 21.86
C VAL A 606 11.34 -15.15 22.10
N GLU A 607 10.93 -15.11 23.36
CA GLU A 607 9.56 -14.85 23.78
C GLU A 607 9.25 -13.34 23.75
N TRP A 608 8.00 -12.95 23.99
CA TRP A 608 7.64 -11.54 24.15
C TRP A 608 8.33 -10.92 25.39
N ASN A 609 9.36 -10.10 25.16
CA ASN A 609 9.94 -9.25 26.19
C ASN A 609 8.89 -8.22 26.65
N THR A 610 8.59 -8.15 27.95
CA THR A 610 7.52 -7.28 28.50
C THR A 610 8.02 -6.01 29.20
N ASP A 611 9.32 -5.92 29.48
CA ASP A 611 9.96 -4.81 30.21
C ASP A 611 11.30 -4.42 29.56
N PHE A 612 11.84 -3.25 29.92
CA PHE A 612 13.07 -2.70 29.33
C PHE A 612 14.31 -3.51 29.70
N SER A 613 15.09 -3.90 28.69
CA SER A 613 16.40 -4.50 28.92
C SER A 613 17.39 -3.47 29.48
N GLU A 614 18.49 -3.98 30.07
CA GLU A 614 19.62 -3.13 30.43
C GLU A 614 20.32 -2.49 29.23
N GLY A 615 20.21 -3.09 28.04
CA GLY A 615 20.68 -2.49 26.79
C GLY A 615 19.79 -1.34 26.33
N ASP A 616 18.47 -1.47 26.46
CA ASP A 616 17.50 -0.45 26.05
C ASP A 616 17.70 0.84 26.85
N LYS A 617 17.76 0.72 28.19
CA LYS A 617 17.98 1.84 29.11
C LYS A 617 19.30 2.57 28.79
N LYS A 618 20.38 1.83 28.61
CA LYS A 618 21.72 2.38 28.31
C LYS A 618 21.81 2.96 26.91
N PHE A 619 21.11 2.40 25.93
CA PHE A 619 21.07 2.93 24.57
C PHE A 619 20.23 4.21 24.50
N ALA A 620 19.04 4.22 25.10
CA ALA A 620 18.18 5.39 25.19
C ALA A 620 18.88 6.56 25.91
N ALA A 621 19.59 6.30 27.01
CA ALA A 621 20.42 7.29 27.70
C ALA A 621 21.61 7.80 26.85
N LYS A 622 22.16 6.97 25.95
CA LYS A 622 23.21 7.37 24.99
C LYS A 622 22.66 8.20 23.81
N LEU A 623 21.39 8.01 23.45
CA LEU A 623 20.70 8.83 22.44
C LEU A 623 20.26 10.19 23.01
N TYR A 624 19.73 10.18 24.23
CA TYR A 624 19.15 11.34 24.91
C TYR A 624 19.76 11.55 26.31
N PRO A 625 21.04 11.97 26.40
CA PRO A 625 21.73 12.10 27.67
C PRO A 625 21.12 13.19 28.56
N GLY A 626 20.99 12.88 29.85
CA GLY A 626 20.64 13.85 30.88
C GLY A 626 21.63 15.02 30.97
N PRO A 627 21.28 16.09 31.73
CA PRO A 627 22.27 17.05 32.19
C PRO A 627 23.45 16.31 32.85
N LYS A 628 24.68 16.80 32.63
CA LYS A 628 25.80 16.35 33.45
C LYS A 628 25.60 16.88 34.88
N PRO A 629 25.88 16.08 35.92
CA PRO A 629 25.99 16.58 37.28
C PRO A 629 27.22 17.51 37.44
#